data_AF-A0A932A5T8-F1
#
_entry.id   AF-A0A932A5T8-F1
#
_cell.length_a   1.000
_cell.length_b   1.000
_cell.length_c   1.000
_cell.angle_alpha   90.00
_cell.angle_beta   90.00
_cell.angle_gamma   90.00
#
_symmetry.space_group_name_H-M   'P 1'
#
loop_
_entity.id
_entity.type
_entity.pdbx_description
1 polymer ?
#
loop_
_entity_poly.entity_id
_entity_poly.type
_entity_poly.pdbx_seq_one_letter_code
_entity_poly.pdbx_strand_id
1 'polypeptide(L)'
;MNTPSNFKDLADIFIDLIRTALPVVAGFALLVFFWGLAKFIFRIGGDEKAVGEGKKLMIWGLVALFILLSLMGILAFLYRDFGFGRPFGPPLLPTYN
;
A
#
# COMPACT_ATOMS: atom_id res chain seq x y z
N MET A 1 6.20 -27.07 -3.12
CA MET A 1 4.74 -27.07 -3.42
C MET A 1 4.11 -28.03 -2.43
N ASN A 2 3.48 -27.49 -1.39
CA ASN A 2 2.79 -28.31 -0.39
C ASN A 2 1.41 -28.64 -0.96
N THR A 3 1.12 -29.93 -1.16
CA THR A 3 -0.22 -30.37 -1.53
C THR A 3 -1.14 -30.07 -0.34
N PRO A 4 -2.20 -29.25 -0.50
CA PRO A 4 -3.03 -28.85 0.62
C PRO A 4 -3.76 -30.07 1.17
N SER A 5 -3.46 -30.42 2.42
CA SER A 5 -3.94 -31.65 3.06
C SER A 5 -5.13 -31.38 3.98
N ASN A 6 -5.42 -30.11 4.26
CA ASN A 6 -6.45 -29.66 5.19
C ASN A 6 -6.84 -28.19 4.94
N PHE A 7 -7.91 -27.73 5.59
CA PHE A 7 -8.44 -26.36 5.42
C PHE A 7 -7.44 -25.27 5.81
N LYS A 8 -6.52 -25.57 6.74
CA LYS A 8 -5.47 -24.66 7.16
C LYS A 8 -4.49 -24.35 6.03
N ASP A 9 -4.05 -25.37 5.29
CA ASP A 9 -3.14 -25.18 4.15
C ASP A 9 -3.78 -24.31 3.05
N LEU A 10 -5.08 -24.45 2.81
CA LEU A 10 -5.81 -23.59 1.86
C LEU A 10 -5.82 -22.14 2.33
N ALA A 11 -6.14 -21.90 3.60
CA ALA A 11 -6.12 -20.55 4.18
C ALA A 11 -4.71 -19.92 4.13
N ASP A 12 -3.67 -20.70 4.40
CA ASP A 12 -2.28 -20.24 4.36
C ASP A 12 -1.87 -19.83 2.94
N ILE A 13 -2.29 -20.55 1.89
CA ILE A 13 -2.06 -20.15 0.48
C ILE A 13 -2.73 -18.80 0.17
N PHE A 14 -3.97 -18.60 0.61
CA PHE A 14 -4.67 -17.32 0.40
C PHE A 14 -4.00 -16.17 1.15
N ILE A 15 -3.56 -16.40 2.38
CA ILE A 15 -2.84 -15.39 3.18
C ILE A 15 -1.51 -15.03 2.51
N ASP A 16 -0.75 -15.99 1.99
CA ASP A 16 0.51 -15.73 1.30
C ASP A 16 0.32 -14.96 -0.02
N LEU A 17 -0.77 -15.24 -0.74
CA LEU A 17 -1.13 -14.47 -1.93
C LEU A 17 -1.43 -13.01 -1.58
N ILE A 18 -2.20 -12.76 -0.53
CA ILE A 18 -2.52 -11.40 -0.06
C ILE A 18 -1.24 -10.69 0.42
N ARG A 19 -0.37 -11.38 1.18
CA ARG A 19 0.91 -10.85 1.64
C ARG A 19 1.80 -10.37 0.50
N THR A 20 1.80 -11.10 -0.61
CA THR A 20 2.57 -10.76 -1.81
C THR A 20 1.91 -9.64 -2.62
N ALA A 21 0.58 -9.62 -2.69
CA ALA A 21 -0.17 -8.62 -3.43
C ALA A 21 -0.12 -7.23 -2.78
N LEU A 22 -0.10 -7.14 -1.44
CA LEU A 22 -0.07 -5.88 -0.69
C LEU A 22 1.04 -4.89 -1.11
N PRO A 23 2.34 -5.27 -1.14
CA PRO A 23 3.40 -4.35 -1.58
C PRO A 23 3.27 -3.96 -3.06
N VAL A 24 2.72 -4.84 -3.90
CA VAL A 24 2.48 -4.54 -5.32
C VAL A 24 1.39 -3.47 -5.47
N VAL A 25 0.27 -3.64 -4.77
CA VAL A 25 -0.83 -2.67 -4.75
C VAL A 25 -0.37 -1.33 -4.17
N ALA A 26 0.44 -1.35 -3.12
CA ALA A 26 1.07 -0.15 -2.56
C ALA A 26 1.94 0.59 -3.60
N GLY A 27 2.76 -0.15 -4.36
CA GLY A 27 3.56 0.42 -5.45
C GLY A 27 2.70 1.06 -6.55
N PHE A 28 1.64 0.39 -6.98
CA PHE A 28 0.68 0.95 -7.95
C PHE A 28 -0.03 2.20 -7.42
N ALA A 29 -0.43 2.21 -6.14
CA ALA A 29 -1.06 3.37 -5.52
C ALA A 29 -0.11 4.59 -5.50
N LEU A 30 1.18 4.38 -5.20
CA LEU A 30 2.19 5.45 -5.28
C LEU A 30 2.35 5.99 -6.70
N LEU A 31 2.41 5.13 -7.71
CA LEU A 31 2.50 5.55 -9.11
C LEU A 31 1.30 6.41 -9.53
N VAL A 32 0.08 6.00 -9.15
CA VAL A 32 -1.14 6.77 -9.43
C VAL A 32 -1.15 8.11 -8.67
N PHE A 33 -0.65 8.13 -7.43
CA PHE A 33 -0.49 9.36 -6.65
C PHE A 33 0.46 10.36 -7.34
N PHE A 34 1.65 9.93 -7.75
CA PHE A 34 2.60 10.79 -8.47
C PHE A 34 2.05 11.27 -9.81
N TRP A 35 1.35 10.41 -10.54
CA TRP A 35 0.69 10.78 -11.80
C TRP A 35 -0.42 11.83 -11.58
N GLY A 36 -1.22 11.68 -10.53
CA GLY A 36 -2.23 12.66 -10.12
C GLY A 36 -1.62 14.01 -9.73
N LEU A 37 -0.51 13.98 -8.97
CA LEU A 37 0.21 15.17 -8.55
C LEU A 37 0.83 15.92 -9.73
N ALA A 38 1.47 15.20 -10.66
CA ALA A 38 2.03 15.78 -11.87
C ALA A 38 0.94 16.48 -12.70
N LYS A 39 -0.18 15.79 -12.96
CA LYS A 39 -1.32 16.36 -13.70
C LYS A 39 -1.90 17.61 -13.03
N PHE A 40 -1.91 17.66 -11.70
CA PHE A 40 -2.33 18.84 -10.94
C PHE A 40 -1.37 20.01 -11.17
N ILE A 41 -0.07 19.82 -10.93
CA ILE A 41 0.95 20.87 -11.11
C ILE A 41 0.90 21.47 -12.52
N PHE A 42 0.79 20.63 -13.55
CA PHE A 42 0.71 21.10 -14.94
C PHE A 42 -0.58 21.89 -15.27
N ARG A 43 -1.64 21.76 -14.46
CA ARG A 43 -2.94 22.40 -14.72
C ARG A 43 -3.25 23.61 -13.83
N ILE A 44 -2.48 23.85 -12.78
CA ILE A 44 -2.64 25.02 -11.88
C ILE A 44 -2.42 26.35 -12.60
N GLY A 45 -1.69 26.36 -13.73
CA GLY A 45 -1.26 27.59 -14.39
C GLY A 45 -2.24 28.28 -15.35
N GLY A 46 -3.49 27.83 -15.53
CA GLY A 46 -4.30 28.40 -16.63
C GLY A 46 -5.82 28.33 -16.63
N ASP A 47 -6.51 27.63 -15.71
CA ASP A 47 -7.98 27.52 -15.78
C ASP A 47 -8.64 27.26 -14.40
N GLU A 48 -9.57 28.12 -13.98
CA GLU A 48 -10.30 28.00 -12.71
C GLU A 48 -11.14 26.70 -12.62
N LYS A 49 -11.61 26.17 -13.75
CA LYS A 49 -12.29 24.87 -13.78
C LYS A 49 -11.35 23.71 -13.48
N ALA A 50 -10.09 23.82 -13.92
CA ALA A 50 -9.07 22.81 -13.67
C ALA A 50 -8.59 22.80 -12.21
N VAL A 51 -8.70 23.94 -11.49
CA VAL A 51 -8.44 24.03 -10.05
C VAL A 51 -9.46 23.22 -9.25
N GLY A 52 -10.73 23.26 -9.64
CA GLY A 52 -11.79 22.46 -9.01
C GLY A 52 -11.58 20.95 -9.15
N GLU A 53 -11.24 20.50 -10.36
CA GLU A 53 -10.88 19.10 -10.62
C GLU A 53 -9.57 18.69 -9.92
N GLY A 54 -8.59 19.60 -9.88
CA GLY A 54 -7.33 19.42 -9.19
C GLY A 54 -7.50 19.22 -7.68
N LYS A 55 -8.37 20.00 -7.04
CA LYS A 55 -8.74 19.81 -5.63
C LYS A 55 -9.36 18.45 -5.37
N LYS A 56 -10.25 17.99 -6.25
CA LYS A 56 -10.86 16.66 -6.14
C LYS A 56 -9.78 15.57 -6.22
N LEU A 57 -8.86 15.67 -7.18
CA LEU A 57 -7.71 14.77 -7.30
C LEU A 57 -6.81 14.78 -6.05
N MET A 58 -6.58 15.95 -5.45
CA MET A 58 -5.79 16.08 -4.22
C MET A 58 -6.45 15.35 -3.04
N ILE A 59 -7.78 15.47 -2.88
CA ILE A 59 -8.52 14.73 -1.85
C ILE A 59 -8.45 13.23 -2.11
N TRP A 60 -8.62 12.78 -3.35
CA TRP A 60 -8.46 11.36 -3.69
C TRP A 60 -7.03 10.84 -3.44
N GLY A 61 -6.00 11.66 -3.70
CA GLY A 61 -4.62 11.35 -3.36
C GLY A 61 -4.37 11.25 -1.85
N LEU A 62 -4.94 12.18 -1.08
CA LEU A 62 -4.85 12.16 0.39
C LEU A 62 -5.57 10.94 0.99
N VAL A 63 -6.75 10.60 0.47
CA VAL A 63 -7.50 9.39 0.87
C VAL A 63 -6.70 8.13 0.55
N ALA A 64 -6.07 8.04 -0.63
CA ALA A 64 -5.21 6.92 -0.99
C ALA A 64 -3.99 6.81 -0.06
N LEU A 65 -3.34 7.93 0.27
CA LEU A 65 -2.22 7.97 1.22
C LEU A 65 -2.66 7.54 2.63
N PHE A 66 -3.82 8.00 3.08
CA PHE A 66 -4.39 7.63 4.36
C PHE A 66 -4.66 6.12 4.46
N ILE A 67 -5.30 5.54 3.43
CA ILE A 67 -5.56 4.10 3.36
C ILE A 67 -4.25 3.30 3.40
N LEU A 68 -3.23 3.74 2.66
CA LEU A 68 -1.92 3.09 2.66
C LEU A 68 -1.31 3.06 4.07
N LEU A 69 -1.23 4.22 4.73
CA LEU A 69 -0.67 4.33 6.08
C LEU A 69 -1.48 3.55 7.12
N SER A 70 -2.81 3.61 7.05
CA SER A 70 -3.70 2.85 7.93
C SER A 70 -3.51 1.35 7.76
N LEU A 71 -3.44 0.83 6.53
CA LEU A 71 -3.22 -0.59 6.27
C LEU A 71 -1.83 -1.05 6.75
N MET A 72 -0.75 -0.29 6.48
CA MET A 72 0.58 -0.64 7.00
C MET A 72 0.61 -0.65 8.53
N GLY A 73 -0.03 0.33 9.19
CA GLY A 73 -0.09 0.41 10.65
C GLY A 73 -0.89 -0.73 11.28
N ILE A 74 -2.06 -1.05 10.71
CA ILE A 74 -2.92 -2.15 11.19
C ILE A 74 -2.23 -3.50 10.98
N LEU A 75 -1.61 -3.73 9.82
CA LEU A 75 -0.87 -4.96 9.56
C LEU A 75 0.36 -5.06 10.45
N ALA A 76 1.14 -4.00 10.64
CA ALA A 76 2.30 -4.03 11.54
C ALA A 76 1.88 -4.35 12.99
N PHE A 77 0.76 -3.77 13.45
CA PHE A 77 0.19 -4.06 14.76
C PHE A 77 -0.26 -5.52 14.89
N LEU A 78 -1.00 -6.02 13.91
CA LEU A 78 -1.48 -7.39 13.88
C LEU A 78 -0.33 -8.41 13.82
N TYR A 79 0.73 -8.14 13.06
CA TYR A 79 1.87 -9.05 12.95
C TYR A 79 2.70 -9.09 14.24
N ARG A 80 2.84 -7.94 14.91
CA ARG A 80 3.52 -7.83 16.20
C ARG A 80 2.77 -8.61 17.28
N ASP A 81 1.45 -8.48 17.34
CA ASP A 81 0.64 -9.10 18.40
C ASP A 81 0.39 -10.59 18.16
N PHE A 82 0.39 -11.05 16.90
CA PHE A 82 0.23 -12.47 16.55
C PHE A 82 1.57 -13.21 16.31
N GLY A 83 2.71 -12.59 16.62
CA GLY A 83 4.03 -13.26 16.64
C GLY A 83 4.63 -13.57 15.27
N PHE A 84 4.17 -12.92 14.19
CA PHE A 84 4.79 -13.06 12.88
C PHE A 84 6.08 -12.22 12.84
N GLY A 85 7.23 -12.87 13.06
CA GLY A 85 8.57 -12.26 13.25
C GLY A 85 9.18 -11.49 12.08
N ARG A 86 8.39 -10.96 11.14
CA ARG A 86 8.87 -10.02 10.11
C ARG A 86 8.09 -8.71 10.24
N PRO A 87 8.75 -7.62 10.69
CA PRO A 87 8.15 -6.30 10.66
C PRO A 87 7.77 -5.95 9.21
N PHE A 88 6.54 -5.49 9.01
CA PHE A 88 6.08 -4.97 7.72
C PHE A 88 6.80 -3.63 7.46
N GLY A 89 7.94 -3.69 6.79
CA GLY A 89 8.80 -2.53 6.54
C GLY A 89 9.90 -2.84 5.53
N PRO A 90 10.62 -1.84 5.02
CA PRO A 90 11.74 -2.04 4.11
C PRO A 90 12.77 -3.00 4.73
N PRO A 91 13.35 -3.93 3.94
CA PRO A 91 14.36 -4.87 4.44
C PRO A 91 15.49 -4.12 5.14
N LEU A 92 15.62 -4.31 6.45
CA LEU A 92 16.74 -3.75 7.21
C LEU A 92 18.00 -4.51 6.83
N LEU A 93 19.06 -3.77 6.52
CA LEU A 93 20.35 -4.35 6.16
C LEU A 93 20.83 -5.27 7.29
N PRO A 94 21.37 -6.47 6.98
CA PRO A 94 21.92 -7.36 7.99
C PRO A 94 23.01 -6.64 8.78
N THR A 95 22.80 -6.45 10.08
CA THR A 95 23.86 -6.03 11.00
C THR A 95 24.65 -7.27 11.40
N TYR A 96 25.88 -7.39 10.90
CA TYR A 96 26.82 -8.41 11.35
C TYR A 96 27.19 -8.13 12.81
N ASN A 97 26.75 -9.00 13.72
CA ASN A 97 27.30 -9.16 15.07
C ASN A 97 27.89 -10.56 15.20
#